data_AF-A0AAV7L1L8-F1
#
_entry.id   AF-A0AAV7L1L8-F1
#
_cell.length_a   1.000
_cell.length_b   1.000
_cell.length_c   1.000
_cell.angle_alpha   90.00
_cell.angle_beta   90.00
_cell.angle_gamma   90.00
#
_symmetry.space_group_name_H-M   'P 1'
#
loop_
_entity.id
_entity.type
_entity.pdbx_description
1 polymer ?
#
loop_
_entity_poly.entity_id
_entity_poly.type
_entity_poly.pdbx_seq_one_letter_code
_entity_poly.pdbx_strand_id
1 'polypeptide(L)'
;MPSFSRDRQRYPRALERRQPLISQYSAMFESYTEGEIRELVSTLVERYREAMNSGEEELPSFPKGVNRMKRARARHKPCSLKELEVSVSELGLGYESDETLLFRYCAGTCDAALRNYDLSLKNMRSKKKIKKDKIRARPCCRPLAYDDDVSFLDVHNRYYTVKELSAKECGCV
;
A
#
# COMPACT_ATOMS: atom_id res chain seq x y z
N MET A 1 -17.12 51.88 4.25
CA MET A 1 -17.91 50.68 4.59
C MET A 1 -19.17 50.70 3.73
N PRO A 2 -19.58 49.64 3.02
CA PRO A 2 -19.04 48.29 2.93
C PRO A 2 -18.67 47.82 1.50
N SER A 3 -17.86 46.78 1.50
CA SER A 3 -17.38 45.91 0.42
C SER A 3 -18.47 45.00 -0.16
N PHE A 4 -18.44 44.73 -1.47
CA PHE A 4 -19.09 43.54 -2.04
C PHE A 4 -18.10 42.74 -2.88
N SER A 5 -17.71 41.60 -2.31
CA SER A 5 -16.86 40.56 -2.86
C SER A 5 -17.54 39.89 -4.06
N ARG A 6 -16.82 39.75 -5.18
CA ARG A 6 -17.23 38.90 -6.31
C ARG A 6 -16.91 37.45 -5.98
N ASP A 7 -17.91 36.70 -5.54
CA ASP A 7 -17.82 35.24 -5.42
C ASP A 7 -17.73 34.59 -6.81
N ARG A 8 -16.59 33.98 -7.12
CA ARG A 8 -16.45 33.05 -8.24
C ARG A 8 -17.02 31.70 -7.83
N GLN A 9 -18.31 31.51 -8.05
CA GLN A 9 -18.98 30.21 -7.93
C GLN A 9 -18.35 29.22 -8.94
N ARG A 10 -17.59 28.25 -8.43
CA ARG A 10 -17.12 27.11 -9.22
C ARG A 10 -18.23 26.05 -9.25
N TYR A 11 -18.81 25.84 -10.41
CA TYR A 11 -19.72 24.71 -10.64
C TYR A 11 -18.94 23.37 -10.57
N PRO A 12 -19.48 22.33 -9.91
CA PRO A 12 -18.89 21.00 -9.94
C PRO A 12 -18.90 20.46 -11.37
N ARG A 13 -17.81 19.83 -11.82
CA ARG A 13 -17.80 19.10 -13.10
C ARG A 13 -18.77 17.94 -12.99
N ALA A 14 -19.63 17.79 -13.99
CA ALA A 14 -20.49 16.62 -14.15
C ALA A 14 -19.63 15.35 -14.09
N LEU A 15 -20.03 14.40 -13.26
CA LEU A 15 -19.49 13.03 -13.31
C LEU A 15 -19.84 12.49 -14.70
N GLU A 16 -18.81 12.36 -15.53
CA GLU A 16 -18.90 11.71 -16.83
C GLU A 16 -19.49 10.31 -16.60
N ARG A 17 -20.73 10.12 -17.09
CA ARG A 17 -21.46 8.86 -17.03
C ARG A 17 -20.65 7.84 -17.81
N ARG A 18 -19.78 7.08 -17.12
CA ARG A 18 -18.99 6.01 -17.73
C ARG A 18 -19.95 5.08 -18.45
N GLN A 19 -19.82 5.02 -19.77
CA GLN A 19 -20.61 4.13 -20.60
C GLN A 19 -20.41 2.69 -20.12
N PRO A 20 -21.48 1.88 -20.04
CA PRO A 20 -21.35 0.47 -19.68
C PRO A 20 -20.40 -0.20 -20.68
N LEU A 21 -19.44 -1.00 -20.16
CA LEU A 21 -18.44 -1.73 -20.96
C LEU A 21 -19.04 -2.55 -22.11
N ILE A 22 -20.31 -2.93 -21.99
CA ILE A 22 -21.09 -3.63 -23.01
C ILE A 22 -21.17 -2.85 -24.32
N SER A 23 -21.15 -1.51 -24.28
CA SER A 23 -21.16 -0.69 -25.49
C SER A 23 -19.92 -0.87 -26.37
N GLN A 24 -18.80 -1.36 -25.82
CA GLN A 24 -17.57 -1.61 -26.57
C GLN A 24 -17.62 -2.93 -27.35
N TYR A 25 -18.58 -3.81 -27.01
CA TYR A 25 -18.74 -5.12 -27.62
C TYR A 25 -20.02 -5.21 -28.46
N SER A 26 -20.77 -4.11 -28.63
CA SER A 26 -22.03 -4.11 -29.39
C SER A 26 -21.86 -4.65 -30.82
N ALA A 27 -20.76 -4.30 -31.48
CA ALA A 27 -20.41 -4.79 -32.81
C ALA A 27 -20.19 -6.31 -32.90
N MET A 28 -19.83 -6.95 -31.79
CA MET A 28 -19.68 -8.41 -31.72
C MET A 28 -21.04 -9.12 -31.69
N PHE A 29 -22.10 -8.43 -31.23
CA PHE A 29 -23.45 -8.95 -31.15
C PHE A 29 -24.31 -8.59 -32.36
N GLU A 30 -23.82 -7.75 -33.27
CA GLU A 30 -24.51 -7.37 -34.52
C GLU A 30 -24.68 -8.55 -35.48
N SER A 31 -23.84 -9.58 -35.37
CA SER A 31 -23.93 -10.80 -36.19
C SER A 31 -24.90 -11.84 -35.64
N TYR A 32 -25.47 -11.63 -34.46
CA TYR A 32 -26.38 -12.59 -33.82
C TYR A 32 -27.82 -12.11 -33.89
N THR A 33 -28.72 -13.00 -34.27
CA THR A 33 -30.16 -12.77 -34.19
C THR A 33 -30.62 -12.81 -32.72
N GLU A 34 -31.74 -12.16 -32.42
CA GLU A 34 -32.27 -12.12 -31.04
C GLU A 34 -32.50 -13.54 -30.46
N GLY A 35 -32.84 -14.51 -31.32
CA GLY A 35 -33.00 -15.92 -30.95
C GLY A 35 -31.67 -16.57 -30.53
N GLU A 36 -30.60 -16.36 -31.30
CA GLU A 36 -29.28 -16.92 -31.01
C GLU A 36 -28.67 -16.30 -29.75
N ILE A 37 -28.91 -15.00 -29.51
CA ILE A 37 -28.49 -14.33 -28.27
C ILE A 37 -29.22 -14.95 -27.07
N ARG A 38 -30.53 -15.18 -27.17
CA ARG A 38 -31.32 -15.79 -26.09
C ARG A 38 -30.82 -17.21 -25.77
N GLU A 39 -30.47 -17.99 -26.79
CA GLU A 39 -29.93 -19.35 -26.65
C GLU A 39 -28.52 -19.35 -26.04
N LEU A 40 -27.66 -18.42 -26.46
CA LEU A 40 -26.34 -18.25 -25.85
C LEU A 40 -26.43 -17.84 -24.37
N VAL A 41 -27.37 -16.96 -24.03
CA VAL A 41 -27.57 -16.55 -22.64
C VAL A 41 -28.16 -17.70 -21.81
N SER A 42 -29.14 -18.45 -22.34
CA SER A 42 -29.73 -19.59 -21.61
C SER A 42 -28.68 -20.68 -21.35
N THR A 43 -27.89 -21.04 -22.36
CA THR A 43 -26.81 -22.04 -22.23
C THR A 43 -25.71 -21.59 -21.26
N LEU A 44 -25.35 -20.29 -21.24
CA LEU A 44 -24.39 -19.76 -20.27
C LEU A 44 -24.93 -19.79 -18.83
N VAL A 45 -26.21 -19.46 -18.64
CA VAL A 45 -26.88 -19.48 -17.33
C VAL A 45 -27.02 -20.91 -16.80
N GLU A 46 -27.37 -21.87 -17.67
CA GLU A 46 -27.44 -23.29 -17.31
C GLU A 46 -26.07 -23.82 -16.90
N ARG A 47 -25.03 -23.55 -17.69
CA ARG A 47 -23.66 -23.95 -17.37
C ARG A 47 -23.15 -23.34 -16.05
N TYR A 48 -23.57 -22.11 -15.73
CA TYR A 48 -23.25 -21.47 -14.44
C TYR A 48 -24.03 -22.08 -13.26
N ARG A 49 -25.29 -22.47 -13.47
CA ARG A 49 -26.10 -23.16 -12.46
C ARG A 49 -25.57 -24.57 -12.20
N GLU A 50 -25.16 -25.29 -13.24
CA GLU A 50 -24.53 -26.61 -13.14
C GLU A 50 -23.22 -26.53 -12.34
N ALA A 51 -22.36 -25.55 -12.64
CA ALA A 51 -21.12 -25.30 -11.91
C ALA A 51 -21.33 -24.87 -10.44
N MET A 52 -22.51 -24.32 -10.08
CA MET A 52 -22.87 -24.05 -8.68
C MET A 52 -23.45 -25.27 -7.95
N ASN A 53 -24.01 -26.25 -8.65
CA ASN A 53 -24.68 -27.41 -8.07
C ASN A 53 -23.75 -28.64 -7.95
N SER A 54 -22.68 -28.73 -8.74
CA SER A 54 -21.56 -29.63 -8.49
C SER A 54 -20.76 -29.05 -7.32
N GLY A 55 -20.91 -29.62 -6.12
CA GLY A 55 -20.36 -29.12 -4.85
C GLY A 55 -18.83 -29.08 -4.72
N GLU A 56 -18.16 -28.42 -5.64
CA GLU A 56 -16.81 -27.89 -5.50
C GLU A 56 -16.94 -26.38 -5.20
N GLU A 57 -16.73 -26.01 -3.94
CA GLU A 57 -16.58 -24.61 -3.54
C GLU A 57 -15.41 -24.00 -4.31
N GLU A 58 -15.62 -23.38 -5.48
CA GLU A 58 -14.92 -22.19 -6.00
C GLU A 58 -15.50 -21.76 -7.36
N LEU A 59 -16.26 -20.66 -7.39
CA LEU A 59 -16.72 -20.01 -8.63
C LEU A 59 -15.53 -19.61 -9.55
N PRO A 60 -15.61 -19.81 -10.89
CA PRO A 60 -14.75 -19.12 -11.85
C PRO A 60 -15.19 -17.65 -11.93
N SER A 61 -14.76 -16.90 -10.92
CA SER A 61 -14.94 -15.47 -10.84
C SER A 61 -14.01 -14.80 -11.86
N PHE A 62 -14.58 -13.94 -12.71
CA PHE A 62 -13.87 -12.86 -13.41
C PHE A 62 -12.68 -12.40 -12.55
N PRO A 63 -11.46 -12.25 -13.11
CA PRO A 63 -10.25 -12.10 -12.32
C PRO A 63 -10.47 -11.03 -11.26
N LYS A 64 -10.58 -11.48 -9.99
CA LYS A 64 -10.86 -10.65 -8.83
C LYS A 64 -9.77 -9.59 -8.71
N GLY A 65 -9.94 -8.47 -9.41
CA GLY A 65 -9.18 -7.22 -9.24
C GLY A 65 -9.39 -6.57 -7.87
N VAL A 66 -10.13 -7.23 -6.98
CA VAL A 66 -10.45 -6.74 -5.63
C VAL A 66 -9.24 -6.85 -4.68
N ASN A 67 -8.27 -7.73 -4.97
CA ASN A 67 -7.02 -7.82 -4.18
C ASN A 67 -5.98 -6.74 -4.56
N ARG A 68 -6.13 -6.07 -5.71
CA ARG A 68 -5.26 -4.92 -6.06
C ARG A 68 -5.71 -3.63 -5.37
N MET A 69 -7.00 -3.49 -5.05
CA MET A 69 -7.56 -2.27 -4.46
C MET A 69 -7.20 -2.09 -2.98
N LYS A 70 -7.06 -3.17 -2.18
CA LYS A 70 -6.59 -3.08 -0.79
C LYS A 70 -5.16 -2.54 -0.69
N ARG A 71 -4.28 -2.87 -1.66
CA ARG A 71 -2.92 -2.29 -1.74
C ARG A 71 -2.93 -0.80 -2.08
N ALA A 72 -3.96 -0.33 -2.78
CA ALA A 72 -4.09 1.08 -3.17
C ALA A 72 -4.58 2.01 -2.03
N ARG A 73 -4.94 1.47 -0.85
CA ARG A 73 -5.26 2.23 0.38
C ARG A 73 -4.16 2.20 1.44
N ALA A 74 -3.09 1.43 1.25
CA ALA A 74 -1.82 1.64 1.94
C ALA A 74 -1.12 2.93 1.42
N ARG A 75 -1.91 3.98 1.16
CA ARG A 75 -1.46 5.24 0.59
C ARG A 75 -0.60 5.92 1.64
N HIS A 76 0.70 5.94 1.38
CA HIS A 76 1.61 7.01 1.77
C HIS A 76 1.33 7.60 3.15
N LYS A 77 1.36 6.77 4.20
CA LYS A 77 1.40 7.31 5.56
C LYS A 77 2.71 8.08 5.68
N PRO A 78 2.69 9.33 6.18
CA PRO A 78 3.92 10.08 6.38
C PRO A 78 4.84 9.34 7.34
N CYS A 79 6.14 9.63 7.25
CA CYS A 79 7.13 9.12 8.20
C CYS A 79 6.65 9.37 9.63
N SER A 80 6.47 8.29 10.38
CA SER A 80 5.92 8.33 11.74
C SER A 80 6.50 7.20 12.58
N LEU A 81 6.48 7.41 13.89
CA LEU A 81 6.85 6.40 14.87
C LEU A 81 5.74 5.32 14.94
N LYS A 82 6.17 4.09 15.17
CA LYS A 82 5.33 2.91 15.35
C LYS A 82 5.84 2.15 16.54
N GLU A 83 4.95 1.49 17.24
CA GLU A 83 5.26 0.73 18.45
C GLU A 83 4.83 -0.72 18.24
N LEU A 84 5.60 -1.65 18.79
CA LEU A 84 5.37 -3.08 18.74
C LEU A 84 5.90 -3.71 20.02
N GLU A 85 5.07 -4.45 20.73
CA GLU A 85 5.52 -5.27 21.85
C GLU A 85 6.20 -6.53 21.31
N VAL A 86 7.42 -6.78 21.76
CA VAL A 86 8.25 -7.92 21.33
C VAL A 86 9.04 -8.47 22.52
N SER A 87 9.43 -9.74 22.47
CA SER A 87 10.41 -10.28 23.42
C SER A 87 11.84 -9.93 23.00
N VAL A 88 12.78 -9.98 23.95
CA VAL A 88 14.21 -9.80 23.66
C VAL A 88 14.72 -10.84 22.64
N SER A 89 14.27 -12.08 22.75
CA SER A 89 14.64 -13.17 21.83
C SER A 89 14.16 -12.93 20.38
N GLU A 90 12.99 -12.32 20.19
CA GLU A 90 12.43 -11.99 18.87
C GLU A 90 13.23 -10.91 18.12
N LEU A 91 14.02 -10.08 18.82
CA LEU A 91 14.85 -9.05 18.21
C LEU A 91 16.02 -9.61 17.39
N GLY A 92 16.36 -10.89 17.57
CA GLY A 92 17.42 -11.56 16.80
C GLY A 92 18.83 -11.05 17.08
N LEU A 93 19.05 -10.47 18.28
CA LEU A 93 20.36 -9.97 18.72
C LEU A 93 21.27 -11.07 19.30
N GLY A 94 20.79 -12.31 19.38
CA GLY A 94 21.53 -13.45 19.95
C GLY A 94 21.38 -13.61 21.47
N TYR A 95 20.46 -12.88 22.09
CA TYR A 95 20.12 -13.03 23.50
C TYR A 95 18.92 -13.97 23.66
N GLU A 96 19.01 -14.88 24.62
CA GLU A 96 17.91 -15.74 25.05
C GLU A 96 17.31 -15.17 26.34
N SER A 97 16.18 -14.50 26.21
CA SER A 97 15.40 -13.92 27.31
C SER A 97 13.93 -13.82 26.92
N ASP A 98 13.06 -14.05 27.90
CA ASP A 98 11.60 -13.96 27.79
C ASP A 98 11.06 -12.56 28.19
N GLU A 99 11.96 -11.62 28.51
CA GLU A 99 11.57 -10.25 28.87
C GLU A 99 10.94 -9.53 27.67
N THR A 100 9.79 -8.90 27.90
CA THR A 100 9.05 -8.16 26.87
C THR A 100 9.32 -6.66 26.94
N LEU A 101 9.46 -6.03 25.79
CA LEU A 101 9.73 -4.61 25.66
C LEU A 101 8.88 -3.96 24.56
N LEU A 102 8.57 -2.68 24.75
CA LEU A 102 7.88 -1.88 23.75
C LEU A 102 8.89 -1.33 22.72
N PHE A 103 9.06 -2.06 21.63
CA PHE A 103 9.97 -1.69 20.54
C PHE A 103 9.34 -0.63 19.64
N ARG A 104 9.98 0.54 19.55
CA ARG A 104 9.57 1.61 18.65
C ARG A 104 10.43 1.67 17.40
N TYR A 105 9.80 1.87 16.24
CA TYR A 105 10.48 1.91 14.95
C TYR A 105 9.88 2.95 13.99
N CYS A 106 10.68 3.37 13.01
CA CYS A 106 10.29 4.37 12.02
C CYS A 106 9.76 3.75 10.74
N ALA A 107 8.55 4.17 10.33
CA ALA A 107 7.94 3.72 9.09
C ALA A 107 7.11 4.83 8.42
N GLY A 108 7.07 4.80 7.09
CA GLY A 108 6.27 5.71 6.29
C GLY A 108 7.00 6.21 5.05
N THR A 109 6.39 7.17 4.36
CA THR A 109 6.96 7.83 3.18
C THR A 109 7.44 9.24 3.50
N CYS A 110 8.46 9.67 2.76
CA CYS A 110 9.11 10.98 2.89
C CYS A 110 8.89 11.85 1.65
N ASP A 111 7.73 11.69 1.01
CA ASP A 111 7.44 12.38 -0.26
C ASP A 111 7.36 13.92 -0.08
N ALA A 112 7.02 14.40 1.12
CA ALA A 112 6.99 15.82 1.48
C ALA A 112 8.38 16.44 1.73
N ALA A 113 9.41 15.62 1.97
CA ALA A 113 10.75 16.08 2.35
C ALA A 113 11.76 16.04 1.19
N LEU A 114 11.29 15.87 -0.05
CA LEU A 114 12.14 15.80 -1.24
C LEU A 114 12.99 17.07 -1.40
N ARG A 115 14.28 16.89 -1.63
CA ARG A 115 15.23 17.97 -1.91
C ARG A 115 15.58 18.04 -3.40
N ASN A 116 16.21 19.13 -3.83
CA ASN A 116 16.69 19.29 -5.21
C ASN A 116 17.64 18.15 -5.64
N TYR A 117 18.41 17.61 -4.71
CA TYR A 117 19.23 16.42 -4.91
C TYR A 117 18.39 15.22 -5.35
N ASP A 118 17.29 14.91 -4.63
CA ASP A 118 16.42 13.78 -4.94
C ASP A 118 15.74 13.92 -6.30
N LEU A 119 15.30 15.14 -6.62
CA LEU A 119 14.68 15.46 -7.92
C LEU A 119 15.68 15.27 -9.06
N SER A 120 16.89 15.81 -8.89
CA SER A 120 17.99 15.66 -9.86
C SER A 120 18.36 14.19 -10.04
N LEU A 121 18.54 13.46 -8.94
CA LEU A 121 18.89 12.05 -8.93
C LEU A 121 17.80 11.20 -9.61
N LYS A 122 16.53 11.48 -9.33
CA LYS A 122 15.39 10.84 -10.00
C LYS A 122 15.42 11.07 -11.51
N ASN A 123 15.73 12.29 -11.95
CA ASN A 123 15.85 12.64 -13.37
C ASN A 123 17.07 12.00 -14.05
N MET A 124 18.22 11.96 -13.38
CA MET A 124 19.43 11.33 -13.92
C MET A 124 19.26 9.81 -14.06
N ARG A 125 18.52 9.19 -13.15
CA ARG A 125 18.11 7.78 -13.25
C ARG A 125 17.11 7.53 -14.39
N SER A 126 16.10 8.39 -14.55
CA SER A 126 15.12 8.24 -15.64
C SER A 126 15.77 8.37 -17.03
N LYS A 127 16.76 9.27 -17.15
CA LYS A 127 17.58 9.45 -18.36
C LYS A 127 18.66 8.38 -18.55
N LYS A 128 18.72 7.36 -17.68
CA LYS A 128 19.71 6.26 -17.69
C LYS A 128 21.17 6.73 -17.72
N LYS A 129 21.43 7.96 -17.23
CA LYS A 129 22.79 8.52 -17.13
C LYS A 129 23.57 7.90 -15.97
N ILE A 130 22.86 7.56 -14.91
CA ILE A 130 23.38 6.75 -13.80
C ILE A 130 23.01 5.29 -14.11
N LYS A 131 24.01 4.41 -14.16
CA LYS A 131 23.82 2.96 -14.39
C LYS A 131 22.96 2.36 -13.27
N LYS A 132 22.41 1.16 -13.49
CA LYS A 132 21.34 0.49 -12.71
C LYS A 132 21.67 0.15 -11.25
N ASP A 133 22.46 0.95 -10.55
CA ASP A 133 22.53 0.85 -9.11
C ASP A 133 21.13 1.14 -8.55
N LYS A 134 20.71 0.31 -7.58
CA LYS A 134 19.39 0.40 -6.92
C LYS A 134 19.33 1.61 -5.97
N ILE A 135 19.84 2.76 -6.41
CA ILE A 135 19.91 3.99 -5.64
C ILE A 135 18.49 4.50 -5.44
N ARG A 136 18.10 4.71 -4.17
CA ARG A 136 16.83 5.35 -3.85
C ARG A 136 16.96 6.85 -4.14
N ALA A 137 16.09 7.37 -5.01
CA ALA A 137 16.02 8.80 -5.32
C ALA A 137 14.95 9.50 -4.47
N ARG A 138 14.87 9.12 -3.19
CA ARG A 138 13.97 9.69 -2.19
C ARG A 138 14.59 9.50 -0.80
N PRO A 139 14.34 10.40 0.15
CA PRO A 139 14.73 10.23 1.54
C PRO A 139 14.08 8.98 2.14
N CYS A 140 14.74 8.40 3.14
CA CYS A 140 14.24 7.27 3.90
C CYS A 140 13.73 7.75 5.28
N CYS A 141 12.69 7.09 5.78
CA CYS A 141 12.22 7.32 7.14
C CYS A 141 13.16 6.56 8.10
N ARG A 142 13.94 7.29 8.90
CA ARG A 142 14.93 6.74 9.84
C ARG A 142 14.79 7.39 11.21
N PRO A 143 15.29 6.73 12.28
CA PRO A 143 15.39 7.35 13.60
C PRO A 143 16.30 8.57 13.56
N LEU A 144 15.86 9.67 14.18
CA LEU A 144 16.68 10.85 14.46
C LEU A 144 17.25 10.81 15.89
N ALA A 145 16.55 10.10 16.78
CA ALA A 145 16.94 9.87 18.16
C ALA A 145 16.46 8.49 18.61
N TYR A 146 17.12 7.95 19.63
CA TYR A 146 16.81 6.68 20.26
C TYR A 146 16.27 6.89 21.67
N ASP A 147 15.50 5.93 22.15
CA ASP A 147 15.06 5.86 23.55
C ASP A 147 16.24 5.45 24.45
N ASP A 148 15.99 5.42 25.76
CA ASP A 148 16.98 5.05 26.76
C ASP A 148 17.49 3.60 26.58
N ASP A 149 18.67 3.31 27.13
CA ASP A 149 19.31 2.00 27.07
C ASP A 149 18.40 0.93 27.72
N VAL A 150 18.17 -0.18 27.02
CA VAL A 150 17.30 -1.27 27.50
C VAL A 150 18.15 -2.29 28.24
N SER A 151 17.82 -2.58 29.50
CA SER A 151 18.50 -3.58 30.31
C SER A 151 17.58 -4.74 30.62
N PHE A 152 18.05 -5.97 30.44
CA PHE A 152 17.30 -7.20 30.64
C PHE A 152 18.18 -8.31 31.23
N LEU A 153 17.53 -9.37 31.74
CA LEU A 153 18.18 -10.58 32.22
C LEU A 153 18.07 -11.72 31.20
N ASP A 154 19.16 -12.45 30.98
CA ASP A 154 19.12 -13.70 30.20
C ASP A 154 18.64 -14.91 31.03
N VAL A 155 18.44 -16.05 30.36
CA VAL A 155 18.11 -17.34 31.01
C VAL A 155 19.14 -17.81 32.04
N HIS A 156 20.35 -17.25 32.04
CA HIS A 156 21.43 -17.54 33.00
C HIS A 156 21.54 -16.48 34.10
N ASN A 157 20.53 -15.61 34.25
CA ASN A 157 20.50 -14.49 35.20
C ASN A 157 21.67 -13.50 35.06
N ARG A 158 22.17 -13.29 33.84
CA ARG A 158 23.15 -12.25 33.52
C ARG A 158 22.45 -11.03 32.96
N TYR A 159 22.86 -9.87 33.47
CA TYR A 159 22.37 -8.59 32.98
C TYR A 159 23.07 -8.20 31.68
N TYR A 160 22.29 -7.72 30.72
CA TYR A 160 22.79 -7.06 29.52
C TYR A 160 22.10 -5.72 29.37
N THR A 161 22.81 -4.78 28.76
CA THR A 161 22.30 -3.46 28.42
C THR A 161 22.57 -3.19 26.94
N VAL A 162 21.51 -2.96 26.16
CA VAL A 162 21.58 -2.68 24.73
C VAL A 162 21.21 -1.23 24.47
N LYS A 163 22.11 -0.53 23.77
CA LYS A 163 21.94 0.88 23.40
C LYS A 163 21.34 1.01 22.02
N GLU A 164 20.70 2.15 21.76
CA GLU A 164 20.16 2.51 20.43
C GLU A 164 19.21 1.45 19.83
N LEU A 165 18.50 0.72 20.69
CA LEU A 165 17.61 -0.35 20.27
C LEU A 165 16.28 0.19 19.71
N SER A 166 15.63 1.09 20.46
CA SER A 166 14.29 1.61 20.16
C SER A 166 14.36 3.06 19.68
N ALA A 167 13.56 3.41 18.66
CA ALA A 167 13.52 4.76 18.12
C ALA A 167 12.66 5.70 18.99
N LYS A 168 13.15 6.90 19.28
CA LYS A 168 12.40 7.94 20.00
C LYS A 168 11.72 8.91 19.07
N GLU A 169 12.41 9.30 18.00
CA GLU A 169 11.93 10.27 17.02
C GLU A 169 12.26 9.81 15.60
N CYS A 170 11.34 10.05 14.65
CA CYS A 170 11.50 9.67 13.26
C CYS A 170 11.56 10.88 12.34
N GLY A 171 12.43 10.81 11.34
CA GLY A 171 12.61 11.86 10.35
C GLY A 171 12.97 11.34 8.97
N CYS A 172 12.92 12.26 8.01
CA CYS A 172 13.27 12.00 6.62
C CYS A 172 14.70 12.45 6.36
N VAL A 173 15.58 11.48 6.09
CA VAL A 173 17.02 11.66 5.83
C VAL A 173 17.46 10.97 4.55
#